data_AF-A0A2I7SK99-F1
#
_entry.id   AF-A0A2I7SK99-F1
#
_cell.length_a   1.000
_cell.length_b   1.000
_cell.length_c   1.000
_cell.angle_alpha   90.00
_cell.angle_beta   90.00
_cell.angle_gamma   90.00
#
_symmetry.space_group_name_H-M   'P 1'
#
loop_
_entity.id
_entity.type
_entity.pdbx_description
1 polymer ?
#
loop_
_entity_poly.entity_id
_entity_poly.type
_entity_poly.pdbx_seq_one_letter_code
_entity_poly.pdbx_strand_id
1 'polypeptide(L)'
;MRIQTKIFVVFLTLITNYTCIAQTFNLQQPLVNQDVVFKEKGGLVAVEAEYFNNQTHSEIRQWYRTTKDSAAIVGRDEDANHYLNASNYSYIEVLPDTRVTHDDVIVRGENFSNKPGQLAVVSYKIKFSSPGRYYVWVRAMSTGSEDNGLHVGLNGNWPEHGQRMQWCAGRTYWMWESKQRTKEEHCGVPHKIYLEVPNAGIHDVQFSMREDGFEFDKFVLSNDINYVPIDIGPTVLLATGNLPKFDNSKPELSYYQTISRSLPGNKYIAAQEFPVEGTHFYKNGKNWMAINPKKHKKAQTSKTFNFESGRYDVIFVGVGENDGRSTFRIKLNETELGVYQPPITPVLWEEGKRFNGFWKNVKLKKGDKITIEAQVATDGTEWTRARWAGLVFTPVGQGEIVQESPSTYTFYKKNK
;
A
#
# COMPACT_ATOMS: atom_id res chain seq x y z
N MET A 1 9.41 -75.47 -24.49
CA MET A 1 10.20 -74.44 -23.78
C MET A 1 9.69 -73.07 -24.21
N ARG A 2 8.76 -72.47 -23.45
CA ARG A 2 8.16 -71.15 -23.77
C ARG A 2 9.01 -70.06 -23.11
N ILE A 3 9.63 -69.20 -23.91
CA ILE A 3 10.32 -67.99 -23.43
C ILE A 3 9.31 -66.84 -23.53
N GLN A 4 8.89 -66.29 -22.40
CA GLN A 4 8.12 -65.04 -22.33
C GLN A 4 9.12 -63.88 -22.29
N THR A 5 9.16 -63.08 -23.35
CA THR A 5 9.88 -61.80 -23.35
C THR A 5 8.94 -60.70 -22.90
N LYS A 6 9.10 -60.21 -21.66
CA LYS A 6 8.39 -59.03 -21.16
C LYS A 6 9.08 -57.77 -21.71
N ILE A 7 8.38 -57.01 -22.55
CA ILE A 7 8.80 -55.67 -22.95
C ILE A 7 8.37 -54.71 -21.84
N PHE A 8 9.33 -54.07 -21.19
CA PHE A 8 9.09 -52.96 -20.25
C PHE A 8 9.10 -51.66 -21.07
N VAL A 9 7.94 -51.02 -21.21
CA VAL A 9 7.84 -49.68 -21.76
C VAL A 9 8.01 -48.70 -20.59
N VAL A 10 9.17 -48.03 -20.55
CA VAL A 10 9.42 -46.93 -19.62
C VAL A 10 8.81 -45.67 -20.24
N PHE A 11 7.70 -45.18 -19.68
CA PHE A 11 7.17 -43.86 -20.00
C PHE A 11 8.03 -42.81 -19.29
N LEU A 12 8.88 -42.12 -20.05
CA LEU A 12 9.61 -40.95 -19.59
C LEU A 12 8.65 -39.74 -19.64
N THR A 13 8.00 -39.41 -18.53
CA THR A 13 7.23 -38.18 -18.40
C THR A 13 8.19 -36.99 -18.24
N LEU A 14 8.56 -36.35 -19.36
CA LEU A 14 9.07 -34.98 -19.34
C LEU A 14 7.93 -34.06 -18.90
N ILE A 15 7.86 -33.75 -17.60
CA ILE A 15 7.02 -32.66 -17.11
C ILE A 15 7.79 -31.37 -17.38
N THR A 16 7.28 -30.63 -18.34
CA THR A 16 7.83 -29.39 -18.84
C THR A 16 7.54 -28.22 -17.89
N ASN A 17 8.59 -27.65 -17.27
CA ASN A 17 8.55 -26.41 -16.48
C ASN A 17 8.33 -25.12 -17.33
N TYR A 18 7.71 -25.21 -18.51
CA TYR A 18 7.64 -24.07 -19.46
C TYR A 18 6.62 -23.00 -19.06
N THR A 19 5.73 -23.25 -18.09
CA THR A 19 4.66 -22.30 -17.75
C THR A 19 5.07 -21.19 -16.78
N CYS A 20 6.06 -21.40 -15.90
CA CYS A 20 6.50 -20.36 -14.96
C CYS A 20 7.44 -19.32 -15.60
N ILE A 21 8.30 -19.73 -16.53
CA ILE A 21 9.31 -18.83 -17.14
C ILE A 21 8.64 -17.75 -18.01
N ALA A 22 7.58 -18.09 -18.75
CA ALA A 22 6.90 -17.16 -19.65
C ALA A 22 6.13 -16.04 -18.92
N GLN A 23 5.64 -16.29 -17.69
CA GLN A 23 4.95 -15.28 -16.89
C GLN A 23 5.93 -14.24 -16.33
N THR A 24 7.11 -14.68 -15.85
CA THR A 24 8.15 -13.77 -15.37
C THR A 24 8.63 -12.83 -16.48
N PHE A 25 8.82 -13.31 -17.72
CA PHE A 25 9.32 -12.51 -18.85
C PHE A 25 8.49 -11.27 -19.22
N ASN A 26 7.22 -11.21 -18.84
CA ASN A 26 6.35 -10.05 -19.11
C ASN A 26 6.44 -8.97 -18.03
N LEU A 27 6.96 -9.28 -16.84
CA LEU A 27 6.92 -8.37 -15.69
C LEU A 27 8.05 -7.33 -15.72
N GLN A 28 9.19 -7.65 -16.34
CA GLN A 28 10.31 -6.71 -16.52
C GLN A 28 10.23 -5.84 -17.78
N GLN A 29 9.29 -6.13 -18.69
CA GLN A 29 9.13 -5.40 -19.94
C GLN A 29 8.35 -4.10 -19.73
N PRO A 30 8.70 -3.02 -20.46
CA PRO A 30 7.93 -1.77 -20.46
C PRO A 30 6.44 -2.01 -20.75
N LEU A 31 5.57 -1.45 -19.92
CA LEU A 31 4.12 -1.43 -20.18
C LEU A 31 3.72 -0.42 -21.26
N VAL A 32 4.54 0.60 -21.43
CA VAL A 32 4.27 1.72 -22.31
C VAL A 32 5.25 1.73 -23.48
N ASN A 33 4.75 2.13 -24.63
CA ASN A 33 5.54 2.31 -25.84
C ASN A 33 6.45 3.55 -25.74
N GLN A 34 7.43 3.66 -26.63
CA GLN A 34 8.38 4.79 -26.67
C GLN A 34 7.72 6.15 -27.00
N ASP A 35 6.49 6.17 -27.52
CA ASP A 35 5.72 7.38 -27.84
C ASP A 35 4.96 7.96 -26.64
N VAL A 36 4.91 7.24 -25.51
CA VAL A 36 4.36 7.74 -24.25
C VAL A 36 5.31 8.76 -23.65
N VAL A 37 4.81 9.98 -23.49
CA VAL A 37 5.55 11.09 -22.88
C VAL A 37 4.67 11.70 -21.81
N PHE A 38 5.13 11.74 -20.57
CA PHE A 38 4.45 12.38 -19.46
C PHE A 38 4.55 13.90 -19.58
N LYS A 39 3.60 14.60 -18.96
CA LYS A 39 3.45 16.04 -19.08
C LYS A 39 3.69 16.75 -17.76
N GLU A 40 4.60 17.72 -17.79
CA GLU A 40 4.65 18.77 -16.77
C GLU A 40 3.48 19.76 -16.96
N LYS A 41 2.80 20.08 -15.87
CA LYS A 41 1.75 21.10 -15.85
C LYS A 41 1.84 21.94 -14.58
N GLY A 42 2.22 23.21 -14.74
CA GLY A 42 2.23 24.16 -13.64
C GLY A 42 3.34 23.89 -12.63
N GLY A 43 4.49 23.42 -13.10
CA GLY A 43 5.64 23.06 -12.28
C GLY A 43 5.58 21.67 -11.66
N LEU A 44 4.58 20.85 -12.01
CA LEU A 44 4.33 19.54 -11.40
C LEU A 44 4.28 18.43 -12.46
N VAL A 45 4.94 17.30 -12.17
CA VAL A 45 4.89 16.05 -12.93
C VAL A 45 4.53 14.91 -12.00
N ALA A 46 3.72 13.95 -12.44
CA ALA A 46 3.42 12.72 -11.72
C ALA A 46 3.52 11.53 -12.67
N VAL A 47 4.15 10.44 -12.23
CA VAL A 47 4.36 9.23 -13.04
C VAL A 47 4.33 7.99 -12.14
N GLU A 48 3.53 6.98 -12.52
CA GLU A 48 3.56 5.65 -11.88
C GLU A 48 4.83 4.91 -12.31
N ALA A 49 5.50 4.24 -11.36
CA ALA A 49 6.81 3.66 -11.58
C ALA A 49 6.77 2.50 -12.59
N GLU A 50 5.68 1.74 -12.65
CA GLU A 50 5.49 0.65 -13.61
C GLU A 50 5.33 1.10 -15.06
N TYR A 51 5.16 2.40 -15.32
CA TYR A 51 5.11 2.97 -16.67
C TYR A 51 6.48 3.43 -17.19
N PHE A 52 7.57 2.76 -16.80
CA PHE A 52 8.86 2.97 -17.44
C PHE A 52 8.78 2.58 -18.92
N ASN A 53 9.37 3.39 -19.80
CA ASN A 53 9.43 3.11 -21.24
C ASN A 53 10.68 2.30 -21.62
N ASN A 54 11.67 2.21 -20.73
CA ASN A 54 12.88 1.43 -20.96
C ASN A 54 13.54 1.05 -19.64
N GLN A 55 14.23 -0.09 -19.64
CA GLN A 55 15.10 -0.53 -18.55
C GLN A 55 16.46 -0.99 -19.10
N THR A 56 17.55 -0.66 -18.42
CA THR A 56 18.93 -1.01 -18.81
C THR A 56 19.77 -1.40 -17.58
N HIS A 57 20.99 -1.92 -17.80
CA HIS A 57 21.89 -2.38 -16.73
C HIS A 57 21.22 -3.43 -15.84
N SER A 58 20.48 -4.35 -16.47
CA SER A 58 19.58 -5.29 -15.82
C SER A 58 20.12 -6.73 -15.80
N GLU A 59 21.44 -6.90 -15.99
CA GLU A 59 22.09 -8.22 -16.05
C GLU A 59 22.22 -8.87 -14.67
N ILE A 60 22.29 -8.05 -13.60
CA ILE A 60 22.54 -8.49 -12.23
C ILE A 60 21.31 -8.32 -11.34
N ARG A 61 20.64 -7.17 -11.46
CA ARG A 61 19.38 -6.84 -10.78
C ARG A 61 18.44 -6.20 -11.78
N GLN A 62 17.15 -6.45 -11.63
CA GLN A 62 16.16 -6.00 -12.59
C GLN A 62 14.87 -5.58 -11.87
N TRP A 63 14.25 -4.51 -12.34
CA TRP A 63 12.91 -4.09 -11.94
C TRP A 63 11.88 -5.01 -12.57
N TYR A 64 11.02 -5.59 -11.72
CA TYR A 64 9.86 -6.38 -12.09
C TYR A 64 8.60 -5.72 -11.57
N ARG A 65 7.56 -5.72 -12.39
CA ARG A 65 6.25 -5.24 -12.00
C ARG A 65 5.53 -6.27 -11.12
N THR A 66 4.95 -5.79 -10.03
CA THR A 66 4.10 -6.55 -9.12
C THR A 66 2.68 -5.97 -9.13
N THR A 67 1.68 -6.84 -9.23
CA THR A 67 0.23 -6.52 -9.23
C THR A 67 -0.51 -7.52 -8.35
N LYS A 68 -1.84 -7.38 -8.25
CA LYS A 68 -2.71 -8.35 -7.58
C LYS A 68 -2.49 -9.80 -8.00
N ASP A 69 -2.38 -10.02 -9.29
CA ASP A 69 -2.45 -11.35 -9.91
C ASP A 69 -1.07 -11.83 -10.37
N SER A 70 -0.01 -11.05 -10.17
CA SER A 70 1.32 -11.35 -10.71
C SER A 70 2.44 -10.71 -9.89
N ALA A 71 3.43 -11.51 -9.55
CA ALA A 71 4.71 -11.09 -8.97
C ALA A 71 5.81 -11.96 -9.59
N ALA A 72 7.04 -11.44 -9.66
CA ALA A 72 8.16 -12.18 -10.22
C ALA A 72 8.71 -13.20 -9.23
N ILE A 73 9.08 -14.39 -9.71
CA ILE A 73 9.74 -15.43 -8.90
C ILE A 73 11.13 -15.64 -9.50
N VAL A 74 12.08 -14.78 -9.12
CA VAL A 74 13.40 -14.66 -9.78
C VAL A 74 14.58 -14.76 -8.81
N GLY A 75 14.38 -15.35 -7.64
CA GLY A 75 15.41 -15.60 -6.63
C GLY A 75 14.82 -15.45 -5.24
N ARG A 76 15.68 -15.06 -4.29
CA ARG A 76 15.24 -14.73 -2.93
C ARG A 76 14.42 -13.44 -2.97
N ASP A 77 13.33 -13.48 -2.22
CA ASP A 77 12.39 -12.39 -1.94
C ASP A 77 11.48 -12.93 -0.82
N GLU A 78 11.51 -12.26 0.34
CA GLU A 78 10.70 -12.63 1.51
C GLU A 78 9.47 -11.73 1.69
N ASP A 79 9.29 -10.74 0.82
CA ASP A 79 8.26 -9.73 0.97
C ASP A 79 6.88 -10.25 0.57
N ALA A 80 5.87 -9.77 1.29
CA ALA A 80 4.49 -9.98 0.88
C ALA A 80 4.16 -9.07 -0.30
N ASN A 81 3.22 -9.47 -1.15
CA ASN A 81 2.79 -8.60 -2.23
C ASN A 81 2.03 -7.36 -1.68
N HIS A 82 2.56 -6.16 -1.95
CA HIS A 82 2.04 -4.89 -1.44
C HIS A 82 1.18 -4.08 -2.42
N TYR A 83 0.65 -4.73 -3.47
CA TYR A 83 -0.06 -4.05 -4.57
C TYR A 83 -1.21 -3.16 -4.10
N LEU A 84 -1.93 -3.55 -3.04
CA LEU A 84 -3.22 -2.97 -2.70
C LEU A 84 -3.21 -1.47 -2.38
N ASN A 85 -2.11 -0.96 -1.85
CA ASN A 85 -1.99 0.44 -1.45
C ASN A 85 -1.02 1.22 -2.35
N ALA A 86 -0.48 0.58 -3.39
CA ALA A 86 0.23 1.23 -4.48
C ALA A 86 -0.77 2.12 -5.25
N SER A 87 -0.33 3.26 -5.77
CA SER A 87 -1.21 4.29 -6.33
C SER A 87 -2.05 3.81 -7.50
N ASN A 88 -1.55 2.81 -8.23
CA ASN A 88 -2.23 2.19 -9.36
C ASN A 88 -2.44 0.67 -9.19
N TYR A 89 -2.48 0.18 -7.94
CA TYR A 89 -2.57 -1.25 -7.62
C TYR A 89 -1.43 -2.10 -8.24
N SER A 90 -0.32 -1.44 -8.54
CA SER A 90 0.87 -2.00 -9.16
C SER A 90 2.07 -1.17 -8.71
N TYR A 91 3.20 -1.82 -8.59
CA TYR A 91 4.50 -1.19 -8.34
C TYR A 91 5.58 -1.95 -9.08
N ILE A 92 6.82 -1.46 -9.03
CA ILE A 92 7.99 -2.21 -9.47
C ILE A 92 8.92 -2.47 -8.30
N GLU A 93 9.59 -3.61 -8.34
CA GLU A 93 10.53 -4.05 -7.31
C GLU A 93 11.81 -4.53 -7.97
N VAL A 94 12.95 -4.18 -7.38
CA VAL A 94 14.25 -4.57 -7.92
C VAL A 94 14.72 -5.89 -7.32
N LEU A 95 14.71 -6.94 -8.16
CA LEU A 95 14.92 -8.32 -7.75
C LEU A 95 16.14 -8.96 -8.43
N PRO A 96 16.64 -10.09 -7.89
CA PRO A 96 16.26 -10.70 -6.61
C PRO A 96 16.65 -9.85 -5.38
N ASP A 97 15.87 -9.94 -4.31
CA ASP A 97 16.23 -9.35 -3.02
C ASP A 97 17.10 -10.33 -2.24
N THR A 98 18.41 -10.07 -2.28
CA THR A 98 19.40 -10.90 -1.61
C THR A 98 19.83 -10.34 -0.26
N ARG A 99 19.36 -9.14 0.10
CA ARG A 99 19.77 -8.43 1.31
C ARG A 99 18.57 -7.86 2.05
N VAL A 100 17.72 -8.78 2.50
CA VAL A 100 16.46 -8.50 3.18
C VAL A 100 16.69 -7.93 4.60
N THR A 101 17.72 -8.43 5.29
CA THR A 101 18.01 -8.08 6.69
C THR A 101 19.43 -7.58 6.90
N HIS A 102 19.70 -6.97 8.05
CA HIS A 102 21.05 -6.49 8.40
C HIS A 102 22.09 -7.63 8.50
N ASP A 103 21.64 -8.86 8.77
CA ASP A 103 22.51 -10.03 8.88
C ASP A 103 22.97 -10.54 7.49
N ASP A 104 22.31 -10.08 6.42
CA ASP A 104 22.66 -10.44 5.05
C ASP A 104 23.89 -9.70 4.56
N VAL A 105 24.74 -10.43 3.83
CA VAL A 105 26.03 -9.91 3.35
C VAL A 105 25.81 -8.84 2.29
N ILE A 106 26.41 -7.67 2.51
CA ILE A 106 26.47 -6.61 1.52
C ILE A 106 27.51 -6.94 0.42
N VAL A 107 27.04 -7.04 -0.82
CA VAL A 107 27.85 -7.30 -2.02
C VAL A 107 27.78 -6.07 -2.93
N ARG A 108 28.84 -5.25 -2.90
CA ARG A 108 28.91 -4.00 -3.65
C ARG A 108 28.97 -4.26 -5.16
N GLY A 109 28.14 -3.55 -5.92
CA GLY A 109 27.98 -3.77 -7.35
C GLY A 109 27.02 -4.91 -7.70
N GLU A 110 26.35 -5.49 -6.69
CA GLU A 110 25.36 -6.55 -6.90
C GLU A 110 24.04 -6.26 -6.18
N ASN A 111 24.00 -6.39 -4.85
CA ASN A 111 22.83 -6.09 -4.02
C ASN A 111 22.85 -4.66 -3.46
N PHE A 112 23.99 -3.97 -3.61
CA PHE A 112 24.15 -2.60 -3.20
C PHE A 112 25.05 -1.81 -4.17
N SER A 113 24.60 -0.64 -4.61
CA SER A 113 25.43 0.33 -5.35
C SER A 113 25.28 1.75 -4.83
N ASN A 114 26.38 2.29 -4.28
CA ASN A 114 26.48 3.72 -4.00
C ASN A 114 26.89 4.55 -5.25
N LYS A 115 27.07 3.90 -6.41
CA LYS A 115 27.35 4.57 -7.69
C LYS A 115 26.05 4.62 -8.50
N PRO A 116 25.48 5.81 -8.75
CA PRO A 116 24.23 5.93 -9.50
C PRO A 116 24.41 5.49 -10.96
N GLY A 117 23.34 5.01 -11.57
CA GLY A 117 23.30 4.64 -12.98
C GLY A 117 24.04 3.37 -13.39
N GLN A 118 24.52 2.57 -12.43
CA GLN A 118 25.30 1.35 -12.72
C GLN A 118 24.47 0.07 -12.74
N LEU A 119 23.34 0.04 -12.01
CA LEU A 119 22.50 -1.15 -11.85
C LEU A 119 21.03 -0.78 -11.95
N ALA A 120 20.26 -1.65 -12.59
CA ALA A 120 18.81 -1.62 -12.71
C ALA A 120 18.29 -0.20 -12.94
N VAL A 121 18.46 0.31 -14.15
CA VAL A 121 18.08 1.68 -14.52
C VAL A 121 16.77 1.67 -15.28
N VAL A 122 15.72 2.29 -14.73
CA VAL A 122 14.46 2.55 -15.42
C VAL A 122 14.39 3.99 -15.93
N SER A 123 13.79 4.20 -17.10
CA SER A 123 13.70 5.50 -17.79
C SER A 123 12.26 5.90 -18.07
N TYR A 124 11.99 7.21 -17.99
CA TYR A 124 10.70 7.84 -18.24
C TYR A 124 10.87 9.10 -19.09
N LYS A 125 10.07 9.23 -20.16
CA LYS A 125 10.06 10.44 -21.01
C LYS A 125 9.10 11.48 -20.46
N ILE A 126 9.60 12.68 -20.17
CA ILE A 126 8.81 13.77 -19.60
C ILE A 126 9.00 15.03 -20.44
N LYS A 127 7.88 15.64 -20.86
CA LYS A 127 7.86 16.96 -21.51
C LYS A 127 7.73 18.05 -20.46
N PHE A 128 8.82 18.77 -20.23
CA PHE A 128 8.87 19.96 -19.39
C PHE A 128 8.50 21.21 -20.21
N SER A 129 7.56 22.01 -19.71
CA SER A 129 7.22 23.31 -20.29
C SER A 129 8.06 24.45 -19.72
N SER A 130 8.54 24.28 -18.48
CA SER A 130 9.38 25.27 -17.79
C SER A 130 10.72 24.66 -17.36
N PRO A 131 11.87 25.24 -17.74
CA PRO A 131 13.17 24.84 -17.19
C PRO A 131 13.32 25.26 -15.73
N GLY A 132 14.32 24.72 -15.05
CA GLY A 132 14.69 25.03 -13.68
C GLY A 132 14.78 23.81 -12.78
N ARG A 133 14.83 24.06 -11.48
CA ARG A 133 14.95 23.03 -10.46
C ARG A 133 13.60 22.33 -10.24
N TYR A 134 13.64 21.00 -10.21
CA TYR A 134 12.53 20.17 -9.76
C TYR A 134 12.98 19.26 -8.62
N TYR A 135 12.35 19.42 -7.46
CA TYR A 135 12.49 18.53 -6.31
C TYR A 135 11.82 17.21 -6.61
N VAL A 136 12.52 16.11 -6.28
CA VAL A 136 12.07 14.76 -6.59
C VAL A 136 11.48 14.14 -5.34
N TRP A 137 10.23 13.71 -5.45
CA TRP A 137 9.52 12.92 -4.46
C TRP A 137 9.29 11.53 -5.02
N VAL A 138 9.55 10.51 -4.22
CA VAL A 138 9.28 9.12 -4.59
C VAL A 138 8.42 8.49 -3.50
N ARG A 139 7.39 7.76 -3.92
CA ARG A 139 6.56 6.89 -3.10
C ARG A 139 7.12 5.48 -3.19
N ALA A 140 7.58 4.99 -2.05
CA ALA A 140 8.20 3.69 -1.93
C ALA A 140 7.70 2.99 -0.66
N MET A 141 7.89 1.68 -0.61
CA MET A 141 7.76 0.88 0.60
C MET A 141 9.08 0.14 0.82
N SER A 142 9.40 -0.08 2.09
CA SER A 142 10.48 -0.95 2.51
C SER A 142 9.95 -1.81 3.66
N THR A 143 10.25 -3.09 3.64
CA THR A 143 9.87 -4.03 4.71
C THR A 143 10.97 -4.13 5.78
N GLY A 144 12.20 -3.78 5.41
CA GLY A 144 13.39 -3.86 6.24
C GLY A 144 14.10 -2.53 6.49
N SER A 145 15.39 -2.63 6.83
CA SER A 145 16.30 -1.47 6.92
C SER A 145 17.26 -1.38 5.75
N GLU A 146 17.17 -2.31 4.79
CA GLU A 146 18.24 -2.58 3.84
C GLU A 146 17.85 -2.31 2.38
N ASP A 147 16.55 -2.20 2.11
CA ASP A 147 15.84 -2.11 0.83
C ASP A 147 15.26 -0.69 0.61
N ASN A 148 15.99 0.36 1.03
CA ASN A 148 15.39 1.68 1.30
C ASN A 148 16.12 2.86 0.66
N GLY A 149 16.79 2.62 -0.47
CA GLY A 149 17.53 3.64 -1.19
C GLY A 149 17.42 3.58 -2.71
N LEU A 150 17.47 4.77 -3.33
CA LEU A 150 17.40 4.95 -4.78
C LEU A 150 18.31 6.11 -5.24
N HIS A 151 18.65 6.15 -6.52
CA HIS A 151 19.22 7.34 -7.17
C HIS A 151 18.33 7.80 -8.32
N VAL A 152 18.36 9.10 -8.63
CA VAL A 152 17.66 9.73 -9.75
C VAL A 152 18.64 10.49 -10.65
N GLY A 153 18.37 10.49 -11.96
CA GLY A 153 19.17 11.11 -13.00
C GLY A 153 18.33 11.80 -14.08
N LEU A 154 18.99 12.59 -14.91
CA LEU A 154 18.40 13.34 -16.02
C LEU A 154 19.28 13.22 -17.27
N ASN A 155 18.70 12.76 -18.39
CA ASN A 155 19.35 12.63 -19.69
C ASN A 155 20.69 11.85 -19.62
N GLY A 156 20.73 10.73 -18.90
CA GLY A 156 21.93 9.92 -18.69
C GLY A 156 22.90 10.47 -17.64
N ASN A 157 22.68 11.68 -17.12
CA ASN A 157 23.53 12.29 -16.10
C ASN A 157 22.97 12.04 -14.70
N TRP A 158 23.86 11.76 -13.75
CA TRP A 158 23.51 11.44 -12.36
C TRP A 158 24.07 12.51 -11.40
N PRO A 159 23.38 13.65 -11.25
CA PRO A 159 23.89 14.78 -10.48
C PRO A 159 24.09 14.42 -9.01
N GLU A 160 24.93 15.17 -8.29
CA GLU A 160 25.15 14.97 -6.85
C GLU A 160 23.83 14.97 -6.06
N HIS A 161 22.94 15.93 -6.38
CA HIS A 161 21.61 16.06 -5.79
C HIS A 161 20.58 15.06 -6.33
N GLY A 162 20.98 14.11 -7.17
CA GLY A 162 20.16 12.96 -7.54
C GLY A 162 20.50 11.69 -6.76
N GLN A 163 21.55 11.69 -5.95
CA GLN A 163 22.11 10.47 -5.38
C GLN A 163 21.63 10.20 -3.96
N ARG A 164 21.55 8.92 -3.58
CA ARG A 164 21.33 8.45 -2.20
C ARG A 164 20.05 9.01 -1.57
N MET A 165 18.96 8.95 -2.34
CA MET A 165 17.64 9.14 -1.78
C MET A 165 17.36 8.02 -0.77
N GLN A 166 16.77 8.34 0.38
CA GLN A 166 16.71 7.43 1.53
C GLN A 166 15.35 7.47 2.24
N TRP A 167 14.87 6.28 2.60
CA TRP A 167 13.71 6.06 3.47
C TRP A 167 14.17 5.46 4.79
N CYS A 168 13.69 6.00 5.91
CA CYS A 168 14.02 5.54 7.27
C CYS A 168 12.77 5.29 8.12
N ALA A 169 11.82 6.23 8.04
CA ALA A 169 10.51 6.09 8.64
C ALA A 169 9.65 5.18 7.75
N GLY A 170 8.48 4.82 8.28
CA GLY A 170 7.38 4.27 7.50
C GLY A 170 7.57 2.96 6.77
N ARG A 171 8.30 2.05 7.42
CA ARG A 171 8.39 0.64 7.02
C ARG A 171 7.01 0.00 6.97
N THR A 172 6.83 -0.92 6.03
CA THR A 172 5.59 -1.68 5.76
C THR A 172 4.38 -0.83 5.34
N TYR A 173 4.61 0.39 4.83
CA TYR A 173 3.58 1.15 4.10
C TYR A 173 4.18 2.07 3.04
N TRP A 174 3.37 2.39 2.03
CA TRP A 174 3.76 3.27 0.94
C TRP A 174 3.84 4.73 1.40
N MET A 175 5.02 5.34 1.31
CA MET A 175 5.25 6.69 1.80
C MET A 175 6.06 7.55 0.84
N TRP A 176 5.75 8.83 0.82
CA TRP A 176 6.50 9.85 0.09
C TRP A 176 7.71 10.30 0.90
N GLU A 177 8.90 10.30 0.29
CA GLU A 177 10.08 10.98 0.83
C GLU A 177 10.78 11.81 -0.24
N SER A 178 11.63 12.75 0.23
CA SER A 178 12.50 13.60 -0.57
C SER A 178 13.72 14.04 0.26
N LYS A 179 14.56 13.06 0.62
CA LYS A 179 15.71 13.26 1.52
C LYS A 179 16.96 12.62 0.98
N GLN A 180 18.08 13.33 1.06
CA GLN A 180 19.38 12.83 0.63
C GLN A 180 20.19 12.37 1.84
N ARG A 181 20.56 11.09 1.89
CA ARG A 181 21.51 10.58 2.89
C ARG A 181 22.86 11.26 2.76
N THR A 182 23.38 11.77 3.88
CA THR A 182 24.76 12.27 3.98
C THR A 182 25.57 11.41 4.95
N LYS A 183 26.84 11.80 5.16
CA LYS A 183 27.68 11.15 6.17
C LYS A 183 27.20 11.51 7.58
N GLU A 184 26.72 12.73 7.76
CA GLU A 184 26.28 13.32 9.03
C GLU A 184 24.81 12.98 9.34
N GLU A 185 23.95 12.87 8.33
CA GLU A 185 22.53 12.58 8.48
C GLU A 185 22.16 11.35 7.66
N HIS A 186 22.07 10.22 8.36
CA HIS A 186 21.85 8.89 7.77
C HIS A 186 20.44 8.71 7.22
N CYS A 187 19.43 9.35 7.81
CA CYS A 187 18.05 9.31 7.32
C CYS A 187 17.73 10.40 6.30
N GLY A 188 18.76 11.18 5.97
CA GLY A 188 18.78 12.13 4.88
C GLY A 188 18.27 13.52 5.23
N VAL A 189 18.84 14.49 4.53
CA VAL A 189 18.50 15.90 4.66
C VAL A 189 17.41 16.25 3.64
N PRO A 190 16.27 16.83 4.07
CA PRO A 190 15.20 17.27 3.18
C PRO A 190 15.67 18.27 2.12
N HIS A 191 14.94 18.35 1.01
CA HIS A 191 15.15 19.30 -0.10
C HIS A 191 16.51 19.20 -0.83
N LYS A 192 17.30 18.17 -0.54
CA LYS A 192 18.58 17.92 -1.23
C LYS A 192 18.49 16.99 -2.43
N ILE A 193 17.32 16.39 -2.68
CA ILE A 193 17.05 15.57 -3.86
C ILE A 193 16.33 16.42 -4.92
N TYR A 194 17.02 16.78 -5.99
CA TYR A 194 16.46 17.56 -7.09
C TYR A 194 17.20 17.34 -8.42
N LEU A 195 16.52 17.65 -9.52
CA LEU A 195 17.07 17.71 -10.87
C LEU A 195 17.04 19.15 -11.39
N GLU A 196 18.09 19.55 -12.10
CA GLU A 196 18.14 20.82 -12.82
C GLU A 196 17.77 20.57 -14.29
N VAL A 197 16.58 20.99 -14.70
CA VAL A 197 16.09 20.85 -16.08
C VAL A 197 16.57 22.05 -16.89
N PRO A 198 17.52 21.89 -17.84
CA PRO A 198 18.24 23.01 -18.43
C PRO A 198 17.41 23.81 -19.45
N ASN A 199 16.45 23.18 -20.11
CA ASN A 199 15.60 23.80 -21.13
C ASN A 199 14.21 23.14 -21.14
N ALA A 200 13.22 23.83 -21.73
CA ALA A 200 11.93 23.22 -22.01
C ALA A 200 12.07 22.21 -23.15
N GLY A 201 11.39 21.08 -23.06
CA GLY A 201 11.57 19.99 -24.01
C GLY A 201 11.23 18.63 -23.42
N ILE A 202 11.50 17.58 -24.18
CA ILE A 202 11.41 16.21 -23.71
C ILE A 202 12.76 15.82 -23.11
N HIS A 203 12.73 15.32 -21.88
CA HIS A 203 13.89 14.82 -21.16
C HIS A 203 13.62 13.39 -20.69
N ASP A 204 14.69 12.60 -20.58
CA ASP A 204 14.64 11.30 -19.93
C ASP A 204 14.95 11.49 -18.43
N VAL A 205 13.98 11.22 -17.57
CA VAL A 205 14.21 11.10 -16.12
C VAL A 205 14.41 9.63 -15.82
N GLN A 206 15.42 9.33 -15.03
CA GLN A 206 15.88 7.96 -14.83
C GLN A 206 16.08 7.67 -13.35
N PHE A 207 15.81 6.43 -12.94
CA PHE A 207 16.07 5.97 -11.57
C PHE A 207 16.93 4.72 -11.62
N SER A 208 17.90 4.63 -10.72
CA SER A 208 18.80 3.47 -10.62
C SER A 208 18.82 2.95 -9.19
N MET A 209 18.90 1.63 -9.08
CA MET A 209 19.00 0.94 -7.79
C MET A 209 20.18 1.45 -6.95
N ARG A 210 19.92 1.67 -5.66
CA ARG A 210 20.96 1.74 -4.63
C ARG A 210 21.02 0.45 -3.82
N GLU A 211 19.88 -0.13 -3.50
CA GLU A 211 19.71 -1.39 -2.77
C GLU A 211 18.70 -2.27 -3.52
N ASP A 212 18.90 -3.60 -3.53
CA ASP A 212 17.90 -4.55 -4.01
C ASP A 212 16.70 -4.65 -3.04
N GLY A 213 15.61 -5.31 -3.45
CA GLY A 213 14.35 -5.35 -2.69
C GLY A 213 13.55 -4.05 -2.69
N PHE A 214 14.11 -2.94 -3.19
CA PHE A 214 13.42 -1.64 -3.15
C PHE A 214 12.10 -1.66 -3.93
N GLU A 215 10.99 -1.42 -3.24
CA GLU A 215 9.66 -1.30 -3.86
C GLU A 215 9.34 0.15 -4.24
N PHE A 216 9.12 0.39 -5.54
CA PHE A 216 8.90 1.71 -6.13
C PHE A 216 7.52 1.80 -6.78
N ASP A 217 6.67 2.69 -6.28
CA ASP A 217 5.28 2.86 -6.71
C ASP A 217 5.09 4.07 -7.62
N LYS A 218 5.56 5.25 -7.20
CA LYS A 218 5.27 6.49 -7.94
C LYS A 218 6.31 7.56 -7.68
N PHE A 219 6.52 8.47 -8.64
CA PHE A 219 7.30 9.67 -8.39
C PHE A 219 6.60 10.95 -8.82
N VAL A 220 6.99 12.05 -8.17
CA VAL A 220 6.55 13.40 -8.46
C VAL A 220 7.77 14.32 -8.58
N LEU A 221 7.74 15.19 -9.57
CA LEU A 221 8.70 16.28 -9.73
C LEU A 221 7.96 17.59 -9.52
N SER A 222 8.47 18.46 -8.64
CA SER A 222 7.86 19.77 -8.35
C SER A 222 8.90 20.87 -8.37
N ASN A 223 8.62 22.00 -9.01
CA ASN A 223 9.45 23.19 -8.91
C ASN A 223 9.17 24.04 -7.65
N ASP A 224 8.15 23.68 -6.88
CA ASP A 224 7.87 24.26 -5.56
C ASP A 224 8.58 23.45 -4.47
N ILE A 225 9.52 24.10 -3.79
CA ILE A 225 10.27 23.51 -2.67
C ILE A 225 9.38 23.11 -1.50
N ASN A 226 8.22 23.77 -1.32
CA ASN A 226 7.29 23.50 -0.24
C ASN A 226 6.23 22.46 -0.63
N TYR A 227 6.26 21.95 -1.87
CA TYR A 227 5.35 20.91 -2.29
C TYR A 227 5.63 19.62 -1.53
N VAL A 228 4.60 19.09 -0.87
CA VAL A 228 4.62 17.78 -0.22
C VAL A 228 3.47 16.96 -0.81
N PRO A 229 3.76 15.89 -1.57
CA PRO A 229 2.71 15.01 -2.05
C PRO A 229 1.99 14.33 -0.88
N ILE A 230 0.71 14.08 -1.09
CA ILE A 230 -0.19 13.43 -0.14
C ILE A 230 -0.89 12.28 -0.82
N ASP A 231 -1.40 11.34 -0.03
CA ASP A 231 -2.11 10.16 -0.52
C ASP A 231 -1.30 9.39 -1.58
N ILE A 232 -1.96 8.99 -2.66
CA ILE A 232 -1.40 8.34 -3.84
C ILE A 232 -0.75 9.35 -4.83
N GLY A 233 -0.61 10.61 -4.42
CA GLY A 233 -0.10 11.69 -5.24
C GLY A 233 -1.06 12.16 -6.34
N PRO A 234 -0.62 13.14 -7.15
CA PRO A 234 -1.40 13.71 -8.24
C PRO A 234 -1.64 12.71 -9.38
N THR A 235 -2.67 12.98 -10.19
CA THR A 235 -2.98 12.19 -11.39
C THR A 235 -1.88 12.34 -12.44
N VAL A 236 -1.51 11.22 -13.07
CA VAL A 236 -0.59 11.21 -14.20
C VAL A 236 -1.18 11.94 -15.40
N LEU A 237 -0.37 12.80 -16.03
CA LEU A 237 -0.74 13.54 -17.23
C LEU A 237 0.17 13.14 -18.39
N LEU A 238 -0.40 12.96 -19.57
CA LEU A 238 0.34 12.67 -20.80
C LEU A 238 0.43 13.90 -21.70
N ALA A 239 1.58 14.06 -22.34
CA ALA A 239 1.78 14.96 -23.46
C ALA A 239 1.45 14.24 -24.78
N THR A 240 1.85 12.97 -24.90
CA THR A 240 1.59 12.08 -26.04
C THR A 240 1.47 10.62 -25.59
N GLY A 241 0.92 9.77 -26.45
CA GLY A 241 0.75 8.33 -26.22
C GLY A 241 -0.49 8.00 -25.38
N ASN A 242 -0.64 6.71 -25.06
CA ASN A 242 -1.74 6.20 -24.23
C ASN A 242 -1.18 5.25 -23.17
N LEU A 243 -1.73 5.31 -21.96
CA LEU A 243 -1.45 4.33 -20.92
C LEU A 243 -2.36 3.10 -21.12
N PRO A 244 -1.89 1.89 -20.75
CA PRO A 244 -2.74 0.71 -20.73
C PRO A 244 -3.91 0.93 -19.77
N LYS A 245 -5.09 0.46 -20.17
CA LYS A 245 -6.29 0.51 -19.33
C LYS A 245 -6.28 -0.70 -18.41
N PHE A 246 -6.05 -0.46 -17.12
CA PHE A 246 -6.30 -1.47 -16.10
C PHE A 246 -7.79 -1.48 -15.75
N ASP A 247 -8.37 -2.68 -15.70
CA ASP A 247 -9.76 -2.85 -15.31
C ASP A 247 -9.91 -2.70 -13.79
N ASN A 248 -9.98 -1.45 -13.34
CA ASN A 248 -10.26 -1.11 -11.94
C ASN A 248 -11.78 -1.20 -11.63
N SER A 249 -12.60 -1.88 -12.45
CA SER A 249 -14.06 -1.88 -12.36
C SER A 249 -14.64 -2.58 -11.14
N LYS A 250 -13.84 -3.36 -10.40
CA LYS A 250 -14.26 -3.90 -9.11
C LYS A 250 -13.80 -2.94 -8.00
N PRO A 251 -14.69 -2.13 -7.39
CA PRO A 251 -14.32 -1.35 -6.22
C PRO A 251 -13.83 -2.32 -5.14
N GLU A 252 -12.58 -2.18 -4.75
CA GLU A 252 -12.03 -3.03 -3.70
C GLU A 252 -12.76 -2.79 -2.38
N LEU A 253 -13.01 -3.90 -1.70
CA LEU A 253 -13.78 -3.96 -0.48
C LEU A 253 -12.95 -3.39 0.67
N SER A 254 -13.59 -2.64 1.58
CA SER A 254 -12.93 -2.29 2.84
C SER A 254 -12.58 -3.55 3.65
N TYR A 255 -11.68 -3.46 4.63
CA TYR A 255 -11.37 -4.61 5.50
C TYR A 255 -12.63 -5.20 6.10
N TYR A 256 -13.49 -4.35 6.67
CA TYR A 256 -14.80 -4.75 7.17
C TYR A 256 -15.61 -5.52 6.12
N GLN A 257 -15.69 -5.03 4.88
CA GLN A 257 -16.45 -5.69 3.81
C GLN A 257 -15.82 -7.03 3.40
N THR A 258 -14.49 -7.13 3.42
CA THR A 258 -13.76 -8.37 3.14
C THR A 258 -14.02 -9.42 4.20
N ILE A 259 -13.77 -9.10 5.48
CA ILE A 259 -13.99 -10.06 6.58
C ILE A 259 -15.47 -10.40 6.77
N SER A 260 -16.37 -9.46 6.47
CA SER A 260 -17.82 -9.71 6.50
C SER A 260 -18.26 -10.80 5.51
N ARG A 261 -17.51 -10.96 4.42
CA ARG A 261 -17.84 -11.86 3.30
C ARG A 261 -16.90 -13.06 3.17
N SER A 262 -15.90 -13.16 4.04
CA SER A 262 -14.88 -14.22 3.95
C SER A 262 -15.42 -15.61 4.27
N LEU A 263 -16.50 -15.71 5.05
CA LEU A 263 -17.18 -16.98 5.32
C LEU A 263 -18.69 -16.87 5.04
N PRO A 264 -19.31 -17.87 4.35
CA PRO A 264 -20.76 -17.89 4.11
C PRO A 264 -21.62 -17.81 5.37
N GLY A 265 -21.10 -18.30 6.51
CA GLY A 265 -21.77 -18.26 7.80
C GLY A 265 -21.76 -16.90 8.50
N ASN A 266 -20.96 -15.94 8.02
CA ASN A 266 -20.87 -14.62 8.63
C ASN A 266 -22.18 -13.87 8.48
N LYS A 267 -22.59 -13.20 9.56
CA LYS A 267 -23.60 -12.15 9.56
C LYS A 267 -22.89 -10.85 9.90
N TYR A 268 -23.39 -9.71 9.44
CA TYR A 268 -22.71 -8.44 9.68
C TYR A 268 -23.68 -7.28 9.59
N ILE A 269 -23.36 -6.21 10.30
CA ILE A 269 -24.11 -4.95 10.30
C ILE A 269 -23.11 -3.83 10.11
N ALA A 270 -23.22 -3.09 9.00
CA ALA A 270 -22.33 -1.98 8.75
C ALA A 270 -22.56 -0.87 9.78
N ALA A 271 -21.56 -0.05 10.06
CA ALA A 271 -21.75 1.11 10.93
C ALA A 271 -22.88 1.99 10.36
N GLN A 272 -22.82 2.31 9.06
CA GLN A 272 -23.78 3.19 8.36
C GLN A 272 -25.23 2.70 8.33
N GLU A 273 -25.44 1.47 8.73
CA GLU A 273 -26.73 0.82 8.85
C GLU A 273 -27.42 1.11 10.20
N PHE A 274 -26.70 1.68 11.17
CA PHE A 274 -27.26 2.19 12.42
C PHE A 274 -27.91 3.57 12.22
N PRO A 275 -28.92 3.92 13.04
CA PRO A 275 -29.51 5.26 13.04
C PRO A 275 -28.47 6.35 13.33
N VAL A 276 -28.60 7.50 12.68
CA VAL A 276 -27.73 8.68 12.88
C VAL A 276 -28.45 9.84 13.56
N GLU A 277 -29.75 9.99 13.33
CA GLU A 277 -30.54 11.10 13.85
C GLU A 277 -30.60 11.04 15.39
N GLY A 278 -30.27 12.16 16.05
CA GLY A 278 -30.23 12.25 17.51
C GLY A 278 -29.09 11.48 18.20
N THR A 279 -28.17 10.84 17.45
CA THR A 279 -27.12 9.97 18.03
C THR A 279 -25.77 10.64 18.22
N HIS A 280 -25.60 11.85 17.68
CA HIS A 280 -24.33 12.58 17.51
C HIS A 280 -23.30 11.92 16.56
N PHE A 281 -23.64 10.79 15.95
CA PHE A 281 -22.86 10.25 14.84
C PHE A 281 -23.27 10.87 13.50
N TYR A 282 -22.35 10.84 12.54
CA TYR A 282 -22.62 11.10 11.13
C TYR A 282 -21.95 10.02 10.26
N LYS A 283 -22.45 9.83 9.03
CA LYS A 283 -21.83 8.92 8.04
C LYS A 283 -20.55 9.57 7.50
N ASN A 284 -19.41 8.92 7.69
CA ASN A 284 -18.13 9.38 7.18
C ASN A 284 -17.73 8.54 5.96
N GLY A 285 -17.81 9.16 4.77
CA GLY A 285 -17.53 8.47 3.51
C GLY A 285 -18.53 7.33 3.23
N LYS A 286 -18.07 6.30 2.53
CA LYS A 286 -18.89 5.13 2.17
C LYS A 286 -18.88 4.01 3.22
N ASN A 287 -17.93 4.05 4.17
CA ASN A 287 -17.63 2.88 5.00
C ASN A 287 -17.90 3.07 6.50
N TRP A 288 -17.96 4.30 7.01
CA TRP A 288 -17.92 4.50 8.47
C TRP A 288 -19.03 5.37 9.03
N MET A 289 -19.19 5.27 10.35
CA MET A 289 -19.75 6.33 11.18
C MET A 289 -18.66 6.98 12.03
N ALA A 290 -18.85 8.25 12.37
CA ALA A 290 -17.90 9.06 13.11
C ALA A 290 -18.60 10.16 13.93
N ILE A 291 -17.86 10.78 14.85
CA ILE A 291 -18.24 11.92 15.67
C ILE A 291 -17.55 13.16 15.10
N ASN A 292 -18.25 14.30 15.07
CA ASN A 292 -17.60 15.59 14.84
C ASN A 292 -17.04 16.12 16.18
N PRO A 293 -15.72 16.04 16.44
CA PRO A 293 -15.13 16.38 17.73
C PRO A 293 -15.24 17.88 18.09
N LYS A 294 -15.60 18.74 17.13
CA LYS A 294 -15.86 20.17 17.36
C LYS A 294 -17.26 20.41 17.96
N LYS A 295 -18.19 19.47 17.79
CA LYS A 295 -19.59 19.58 18.26
C LYS A 295 -19.87 18.69 19.45
N HIS A 296 -19.37 17.45 19.42
CA HIS A 296 -19.64 16.45 20.43
C HIS A 296 -18.38 15.67 20.76
N LYS A 297 -18.26 15.21 22.01
CA LYS A 297 -17.16 14.33 22.44
C LYS A 297 -17.59 12.88 22.63
N LYS A 298 -18.91 12.63 22.66
CA LYS A 298 -19.51 11.32 22.83
C LYS A 298 -20.71 11.16 21.90
N ALA A 299 -20.95 9.94 21.45
CA ALA A 299 -22.08 9.57 20.62
C ALA A 299 -22.59 8.18 20.99
N GLN A 300 -23.86 7.91 20.72
CA GLN A 300 -24.48 6.63 21.02
C GLN A 300 -25.54 6.29 19.98
N THR A 301 -25.48 5.08 19.43
CA THR A 301 -26.50 4.56 18.51
C THR A 301 -26.83 3.11 18.84
N SER A 302 -28.01 2.65 18.42
CA SER A 302 -28.45 1.28 18.64
C SER A 302 -29.13 0.70 17.41
N LYS A 303 -28.98 -0.62 17.22
CA LYS A 303 -29.66 -1.38 16.16
C LYS A 303 -30.07 -2.75 16.67
N THR A 304 -31.21 -3.24 16.20
CA THR A 304 -31.71 -4.57 16.54
C THR A 304 -30.94 -5.65 15.80
N PHE A 305 -30.54 -6.70 16.52
CA PHE A 305 -29.98 -7.92 15.96
C PHE A 305 -31.10 -8.76 15.33
N ASN A 306 -31.17 -8.79 14.00
CA ASN A 306 -32.25 -9.44 13.26
C ASN A 306 -31.88 -10.81 12.68
N PHE A 307 -30.66 -11.30 12.94
CA PHE A 307 -30.22 -12.62 12.51
C PHE A 307 -30.76 -13.73 13.42
N GLU A 308 -30.44 -14.97 13.09
CA GLU A 308 -30.83 -16.14 13.88
C GLU A 308 -30.27 -16.07 15.31
N SER A 309 -31.05 -16.50 16.29
CA SER A 309 -30.59 -16.61 17.67
C SER A 309 -29.52 -17.70 17.76
N GLY A 310 -28.42 -17.43 18.46
CA GLY A 310 -27.31 -18.37 18.53
C GLY A 310 -26.13 -17.87 19.35
N ARG A 311 -25.00 -18.56 19.19
CA ARG A 311 -23.71 -18.12 19.73
C ARG A 311 -22.82 -17.73 18.57
N TYR A 312 -22.13 -16.60 18.73
CA TYR A 312 -21.27 -16.03 17.71
C TYR A 312 -19.96 -15.56 18.33
N ASP A 313 -18.89 -15.65 17.56
CA ASP A 313 -17.75 -14.77 17.79
C ASP A 313 -18.10 -13.40 17.19
N VAL A 314 -17.87 -12.33 17.94
CA VAL A 314 -18.24 -10.95 17.59
C VAL A 314 -16.98 -10.14 17.37
N ILE A 315 -16.86 -9.57 16.18
CA ILE A 315 -15.76 -8.69 15.77
C ILE A 315 -16.34 -7.29 15.56
N PHE A 316 -15.91 -6.33 16.36
CA PHE A 316 -16.14 -4.91 16.13
C PHE A 316 -14.99 -4.35 15.33
N VAL A 317 -15.26 -3.82 14.14
CA VAL A 317 -14.23 -3.23 13.29
C VAL A 317 -14.13 -1.74 13.60
N GLY A 318 -13.19 -1.41 14.48
CA GLY A 318 -12.76 -0.04 14.72
C GLY A 318 -11.84 0.46 13.62
N VAL A 319 -11.59 1.77 13.62
CA VAL A 319 -10.62 2.40 12.75
C VAL A 319 -9.55 3.02 13.65
N GLY A 320 -8.29 2.63 13.47
CA GLY A 320 -7.17 3.32 14.11
C GLY A 320 -7.11 4.75 13.60
N GLU A 321 -6.70 5.69 14.43
CA GLU A 321 -6.46 7.08 14.04
C GLU A 321 -5.07 7.50 14.57
N ASN A 322 -4.33 8.32 13.85
CA ASN A 322 -3.02 8.85 14.33
C ASN A 322 -3.19 9.93 15.40
N ASP A 323 -4.36 10.55 15.49
CA ASP A 323 -4.61 11.70 16.38
C ASP A 323 -5.08 11.28 17.79
N GLY A 324 -4.94 10.00 18.15
CA GLY A 324 -5.28 9.47 19.48
C GLY A 324 -6.11 8.18 19.45
N ARG A 325 -6.53 7.72 20.64
CA ARG A 325 -7.20 6.42 20.84
C ARG A 325 -8.63 6.56 21.32
N SER A 326 -9.58 6.58 20.38
CA SER A 326 -11.01 6.62 20.68
C SER A 326 -11.46 5.43 21.53
N THR A 327 -12.47 5.61 22.37
CA THR A 327 -13.02 4.53 23.20
C THR A 327 -14.39 4.12 22.70
N PHE A 328 -14.61 2.81 22.58
CA PHE A 328 -15.89 2.22 22.21
C PHE A 328 -16.38 1.28 23.32
N ARG A 329 -17.66 1.38 23.67
CA ARG A 329 -18.34 0.44 24.56
C ARG A 329 -19.49 -0.19 23.80
N ILE A 330 -19.53 -1.52 23.79
CA ILE A 330 -20.53 -2.31 23.10
C ILE A 330 -21.44 -2.92 24.17
N LYS A 331 -22.76 -2.75 24.01
CA LYS A 331 -23.77 -3.35 24.90
C LYS A 331 -24.74 -4.21 24.11
N LEU A 332 -25.18 -5.29 24.72
CA LEU A 332 -26.28 -6.14 24.28
C LEU A 332 -27.43 -5.97 25.28
N ASN A 333 -28.51 -5.35 24.80
CA ASN A 333 -29.55 -4.78 25.65
C ASN A 333 -28.92 -3.80 26.65
N GLU A 334 -29.11 -4.03 27.95
CA GLU A 334 -28.51 -3.22 29.03
C GLU A 334 -27.18 -3.82 29.56
N THR A 335 -26.75 -4.97 29.03
CA THR A 335 -25.53 -5.65 29.49
C THR A 335 -24.33 -5.25 28.63
N GLU A 336 -23.22 -4.89 29.27
CA GLU A 336 -21.98 -4.61 28.57
C GLU A 336 -21.34 -5.88 28.01
N LEU A 337 -21.02 -5.87 26.72
CA LEU A 337 -20.20 -6.88 26.07
C LEU A 337 -18.71 -6.60 26.28
N GLY A 338 -18.32 -5.32 26.19
CA GLY A 338 -16.99 -4.87 26.55
C GLY A 338 -16.67 -3.44 26.12
N VAL A 339 -15.49 -2.99 26.55
CA VAL A 339 -14.88 -1.71 26.16
C VAL A 339 -13.61 -1.99 25.37
N TYR A 340 -13.39 -1.25 24.30
CA TYR A 340 -12.24 -1.39 23.43
C TYR A 340 -11.72 -0.04 22.95
N GLN A 341 -10.41 0.07 22.77
CA GLN A 341 -9.71 1.23 22.23
C GLN A 341 -8.77 0.79 21.11
N PRO A 342 -9.07 1.11 19.84
CA PRO A 342 -8.12 0.89 18.75
C PRO A 342 -6.75 1.46 19.11
N PRO A 343 -5.64 0.76 18.79
CA PRO A 343 -4.31 1.35 18.89
C PRO A 343 -4.17 2.53 17.93
N ILE A 344 -3.20 3.39 18.21
CA ILE A 344 -2.80 4.49 17.32
C ILE A 344 -2.18 3.91 16.04
N THR A 345 -2.35 4.58 14.89
CA THR A 345 -1.71 4.20 13.63
C THR A 345 -0.75 5.30 13.15
N PRO A 346 0.35 4.96 12.45
CA PRO A 346 1.25 5.96 11.86
C PRO A 346 0.63 6.72 10.68
N VAL A 347 -0.45 6.20 10.09
CA VAL A 347 -1.21 6.87 9.04
C VAL A 347 -2.49 7.49 9.62
N LEU A 348 -3.20 8.33 8.89
CA LEU A 348 -4.30 9.10 9.50
C LEU A 348 -5.41 8.24 10.06
N TRP A 349 -5.66 7.16 9.36
CA TRP A 349 -6.57 6.14 9.78
C TRP A 349 -6.33 4.85 9.04
N GLU A 350 -6.83 3.75 9.59
CA GLU A 350 -6.65 2.43 9.01
C GLU A 350 -7.67 1.44 9.58
N GLU A 351 -8.18 0.55 8.73
CA GLU A 351 -8.87 -0.66 9.17
C GLU A 351 -7.91 -1.85 9.17
N GLY A 352 -8.14 -2.83 10.04
CA GLY A 352 -7.34 -4.06 10.08
C GLY A 352 -7.49 -4.80 11.40
N LYS A 353 -7.02 -6.06 11.44
CA LYS A 353 -7.14 -6.94 12.62
C LYS A 353 -6.70 -6.27 13.91
N ARG A 354 -5.61 -5.49 13.87
CA ARG A 354 -5.07 -4.79 15.05
C ARG A 354 -6.02 -3.76 15.67
N PHE A 355 -7.02 -3.28 14.93
CA PHE A 355 -8.01 -2.28 15.37
C PHE A 355 -9.37 -2.87 15.72
N ASN A 356 -9.48 -4.19 15.78
CA ASN A 356 -10.73 -4.85 16.12
C ASN A 356 -10.92 -5.03 17.63
N GLY A 357 -12.15 -4.82 18.09
CA GLY A 357 -12.63 -5.44 19.32
C GLY A 357 -13.10 -6.86 19.03
N PHE A 358 -12.72 -7.84 19.84
CA PHE A 358 -13.04 -9.25 19.58
C PHE A 358 -13.54 -9.96 20.84
N TRP A 359 -14.73 -10.54 20.75
CA TRP A 359 -15.37 -11.29 21.84
C TRP A 359 -15.83 -12.65 21.34
N LYS A 360 -15.39 -13.71 22.02
CA LYS A 360 -15.70 -15.09 21.63
C LYS A 360 -17.00 -15.59 22.27
N ASN A 361 -17.70 -16.47 21.55
CA ASN A 361 -18.82 -17.25 22.09
C ASN A 361 -19.93 -16.42 22.78
N VAL A 362 -20.28 -15.28 22.18
CA VAL A 362 -21.31 -14.35 22.64
C VAL A 362 -22.69 -14.89 22.30
N LYS A 363 -23.58 -14.96 23.30
CA LYS A 363 -24.97 -15.38 23.10
C LYS A 363 -25.80 -14.20 22.61
N LEU A 364 -26.42 -14.34 21.44
CA LEU A 364 -27.28 -13.34 20.82
C LEU A 364 -28.65 -13.96 20.51
N LYS A 365 -29.71 -13.19 20.74
CA LYS A 365 -31.08 -13.54 20.37
C LYS A 365 -31.58 -12.57 19.32
N LYS A 366 -32.33 -13.09 18.35
CA LYS A 366 -33.11 -12.25 17.44
C LYS A 366 -33.97 -11.29 18.25
N GLY A 367 -33.83 -10.00 18.01
CA GLY A 367 -34.48 -8.92 18.76
C GLY A 367 -33.60 -8.23 19.81
N ASP A 368 -32.41 -8.76 20.13
CA ASP A 368 -31.48 -8.08 21.03
C ASP A 368 -31.10 -6.71 20.49
N LYS A 369 -31.02 -5.71 21.37
CA LYS A 369 -30.60 -4.35 21.03
C LYS A 369 -29.08 -4.24 21.16
N ILE A 370 -28.38 -4.06 20.05
CA ILE A 370 -26.94 -3.78 20.07
C ILE A 370 -26.76 -2.27 20.18
N THR A 371 -26.03 -1.81 21.19
CA THR A 371 -25.73 -0.39 21.40
C THR A 371 -24.23 -0.13 21.31
N ILE A 372 -23.86 0.88 20.54
CA ILE A 372 -22.49 1.37 20.40
C ILE A 372 -22.41 2.75 21.03
N GLU A 373 -21.62 2.87 22.08
CA GLU A 373 -21.22 4.13 22.68
C GLU A 373 -19.79 4.43 22.27
N ALA A 374 -19.53 5.64 21.78
CA ALA A 374 -18.20 6.07 21.36
C ALA A 374 -17.81 7.37 22.03
N GLN A 375 -16.52 7.50 22.35
CA GLN A 375 -15.89 8.71 22.89
C GLN A 375 -14.63 9.02 22.11
N VAL A 376 -14.50 10.27 21.65
CA VAL A 376 -13.29 10.75 20.96
C VAL A 376 -12.12 10.92 21.95
N ALA A 377 -10.91 10.90 21.41
CA ALA A 377 -9.66 11.13 22.11
C ALA A 377 -8.84 12.21 21.39
N THR A 378 -7.66 12.52 21.93
CA THR A 378 -6.73 13.50 21.36
C THR A 378 -5.29 13.09 21.71
N ASP A 379 -4.35 13.43 20.84
CA ASP A 379 -2.91 13.38 21.05
C ASP A 379 -2.36 14.66 21.71
N GLY A 380 -3.23 15.62 22.02
CA GLY A 380 -2.89 16.96 22.52
C GLY A 380 -2.95 18.05 21.45
N THR A 381 -2.99 17.69 20.17
CA THR A 381 -3.01 18.62 19.03
C THR A 381 -4.28 18.49 18.20
N GLU A 382 -4.55 17.28 17.68
CA GLU A 382 -5.74 16.97 16.91
C GLU A 382 -6.68 16.05 17.71
N TRP A 383 -7.95 16.01 17.32
CA TRP A 383 -8.95 15.15 17.94
C TRP A 383 -9.32 14.03 16.98
N THR A 384 -9.41 12.82 17.51
CA THR A 384 -9.97 11.69 16.79
C THR A 384 -11.44 11.92 16.46
N ARG A 385 -11.97 11.13 15.52
CA ARG A 385 -13.38 11.15 15.15
C ARG A 385 -14.14 9.91 15.63
N ALA A 386 -13.48 8.98 16.34
CA ALA A 386 -14.08 7.72 16.78
C ALA A 386 -14.75 6.97 15.64
N ARG A 387 -13.97 6.76 14.56
CA ARG A 387 -14.42 6.05 13.37
C ARG A 387 -14.55 4.55 13.62
N TRP A 388 -15.58 3.96 13.04
CA TRP A 388 -15.80 2.51 13.05
C TRP A 388 -16.59 2.07 11.82
N ALA A 389 -16.37 0.82 11.39
CA ALA A 389 -16.87 0.28 10.13
C ALA A 389 -18.05 -0.68 10.27
N GLY A 390 -18.15 -1.41 11.38
CA GLY A 390 -19.31 -2.27 11.64
C GLY A 390 -19.04 -3.39 12.63
N LEU A 391 -19.97 -4.34 12.67
CA LEU A 391 -19.90 -5.57 13.45
C LEU A 391 -19.98 -6.79 12.53
N VAL A 392 -19.15 -7.79 12.78
CA VAL A 392 -19.22 -9.11 12.14
C VAL A 392 -19.51 -10.15 13.22
N PHE A 393 -20.51 -10.99 12.96
CA PHE A 393 -20.93 -12.11 13.79
C PHE A 393 -20.61 -13.39 13.01
N THR A 394 -19.61 -14.13 13.48
CA THR A 394 -19.10 -15.31 12.78
C THR A 394 -19.36 -16.57 13.61
N PRO A 395 -19.46 -17.76 12.99
CA PRO A 395 -19.59 -19.01 13.74
C PRO A 395 -18.50 -19.15 14.81
N VAL A 396 -18.87 -19.70 15.96
CA VAL A 396 -17.95 -19.86 17.11
C VAL A 396 -16.69 -20.60 16.68
N GLY A 397 -15.52 -20.04 17.02
CA GLY A 397 -14.21 -20.58 16.70
C GLY A 397 -13.63 -20.11 15.36
N GLN A 398 -14.41 -19.41 14.53
CA GLN A 398 -13.95 -18.89 13.23
C GLN A 398 -13.43 -17.45 13.30
N GLY A 399 -13.62 -16.75 14.42
CA GLY A 399 -13.31 -15.34 14.52
C GLY A 399 -11.84 -14.97 14.33
N GLU A 400 -10.90 -15.87 14.65
CA GLU A 400 -9.48 -15.62 14.39
C GLU A 400 -9.19 -15.67 12.89
N ILE A 401 -9.61 -16.74 12.21
CA ILE A 401 -9.41 -16.94 10.76
C ILE A 401 -10.07 -15.82 9.95
N VAL A 402 -11.28 -15.40 10.33
CA VAL A 402 -12.00 -14.31 9.66
C VAL A 402 -11.20 -13.01 9.71
N GLN A 403 -10.55 -12.70 10.84
CA GLN A 403 -9.80 -11.46 10.99
C GLN A 403 -8.48 -11.45 10.20
N GLU A 404 -7.93 -12.61 9.88
CA GLU A 404 -6.74 -12.79 9.02
C GLU A 404 -7.06 -12.73 7.52
N SER A 405 -8.32 -12.52 7.13
CA SER A 405 -8.66 -12.43 5.71
C SER A 405 -7.91 -11.25 5.08
N PRO A 406 -7.25 -11.45 3.93
CA PRO A 406 -6.39 -10.43 3.33
C PRO A 406 -7.20 -9.17 3.01
N SER A 407 -6.79 -8.04 3.56
CA SER A 407 -7.37 -6.74 3.24
C SER A 407 -6.40 -5.62 3.62
N THR A 408 -6.56 -4.48 2.99
CA THR A 408 -5.61 -3.36 3.06
C THR A 408 -6.32 -2.02 2.92
N TYR A 409 -7.46 -1.83 3.60
CA TYR A 409 -8.18 -0.57 3.52
C TYR A 409 -7.51 0.51 4.39
N THR A 410 -6.66 1.32 3.76
CA THR A 410 -5.87 2.40 4.38
C THR A 410 -6.04 3.69 3.57
N PHE A 411 -6.37 4.84 4.17
CA PHE A 411 -6.33 6.12 3.45
C PHE A 411 -5.58 7.20 4.21
N TYR A 412 -5.18 8.19 3.41
CA TYR A 412 -4.35 9.32 3.74
C TYR A 412 -5.14 10.65 3.61
N LYS A 413 -4.50 11.79 3.93
CA LYS A 413 -5.14 13.11 4.12
C LYS A 413 -5.25 13.71 2.73
N LYS A 414 -6.48 13.85 2.23
CA LYS A 414 -6.76 14.93 1.27
C LYS A 414 -6.56 16.26 1.98
N ASN A 415 -5.39 16.86 1.85
CA ASN A 415 -5.21 18.28 2.12
C ASN A 415 -6.03 19.05 1.06
N LYS A 416 -6.91 19.92 1.55
CA LYS A 416 -7.65 20.90 0.73
C LYS A 416 -6.78 22.11 0.45
#